data_AF-A0A7C3V8D2-F1
#
_entry.id   AF-A0A7C3V8D2-F1
#
_cell.length_a   1.000
_cell.length_b   1.000
_cell.length_c   1.000
_cell.angle_alpha   90.00
_cell.angle_beta   90.00
_cell.angle_gamma   90.00
#
_symmetry.space_group_name_H-M   'P 1'
#
loop_
_entity.id
_entity.type
_entity.pdbx_description
1 polymer ?
#
loop_
_entity_poly.entity_id
_entity_poly.type
_entity_poly.pdbx_seq_one_letter_code
_entity_poly.pdbx_strand_id
1 'polypeptide(L)'
;MKCEEVHELLSAWLDGEVPPGLRRGLADHLAGCPLCEAEFAALRKLDAALGQLETPAPRDLAAKVRRRLPRPARPWRQSLALAACLALGIFLGSSLTGTLYPVPAHLNGITHEENSLEIFQDYPQGSLGGAFLDQGEEDVSA
;
A
#
# COMPACT_ATOMS: atom_id res chain seq x y z
N MET A 1 -35.82 -24.62 -29.36
CA MET A 1 -34.50 -25.23 -29.56
C MET A 1 -34.60 -26.70 -29.24
N LYS A 2 -33.88 -27.53 -29.99
CA LYS A 2 -33.84 -28.98 -29.77
C LYS A 2 -32.73 -29.33 -28.78
N CYS A 3 -32.83 -30.47 -28.11
CA CYS A 3 -31.82 -30.89 -27.13
C CYS A 3 -30.45 -31.08 -27.80
N GLU A 4 -30.40 -31.57 -29.05
CA GLU A 4 -29.15 -31.75 -29.80
C GLU A 4 -28.43 -30.42 -30.01
N GLU A 5 -29.16 -29.37 -30.41
CA GLU A 5 -28.62 -28.01 -30.58
C GLU A 5 -28.11 -27.42 -29.26
N VAL A 6 -28.80 -27.73 -28.16
CA VAL A 6 -28.43 -27.26 -26.82
C VAL A 6 -27.14 -27.92 -26.36
N HIS A 7 -26.98 -29.23 -26.57
CA HIS A 7 -25.77 -29.98 -26.19
C HIS A 7 -24.53 -29.43 -26.89
N GLU A 8 -24.62 -29.11 -28.19
CA GLU A 8 -23.51 -28.49 -28.93
C GLU A 8 -23.11 -27.11 -28.35
N LEU A 9 -24.06 -26.40 -27.74
CA LEU A 9 -23.87 -25.07 -27.17
C LEU A 9 -23.50 -25.05 -25.68
N LEU A 10 -23.56 -26.19 -24.95
CA LEU A 10 -23.33 -26.22 -23.51
C LEU A 10 -21.93 -25.76 -23.10
N SER A 11 -20.89 -26.15 -23.86
CA SER A 11 -19.51 -25.73 -23.59
C SER A 11 -19.34 -24.22 -23.83
N ALA A 12 -19.80 -23.73 -24.98
CA ALA A 12 -19.81 -22.30 -25.26
C ALA A 12 -20.65 -21.49 -24.26
N TRP A 13 -21.70 -22.09 -23.69
CA TRP A 13 -22.53 -21.46 -22.67
C TRP A 13 -21.79 -21.34 -21.34
N LEU A 14 -21.02 -22.37 -20.97
CA LEU A 14 -20.14 -22.34 -19.81
C LEU A 14 -19.08 -21.23 -19.93
N ASP A 15 -18.48 -21.10 -21.11
CA ASP A 15 -17.43 -20.10 -21.38
C ASP A 15 -17.97 -18.68 -21.63
N GLY A 16 -19.31 -18.52 -21.73
CA GLY A 16 -19.94 -17.24 -22.02
C GLY A 16 -19.85 -16.79 -23.49
N GLU A 17 -19.47 -17.71 -24.39
CA GLU A 17 -19.21 -17.47 -25.81
C GLU A 17 -20.44 -17.67 -26.72
N VAL A 18 -21.61 -18.02 -26.16
CA VAL A 18 -22.84 -18.16 -26.93
C VAL A 18 -23.26 -16.81 -27.56
N PRO A 19 -23.56 -16.77 -28.88
CA PRO A 19 -24.03 -15.56 -29.54
C PRO A 19 -25.30 -14.99 -28.89
N PRO A 20 -25.44 -13.64 -28.81
CA PRO A 20 -26.54 -13.00 -28.09
C PRO A 20 -27.93 -13.43 -28.57
N GLY A 21 -28.09 -13.75 -29.87
CA GLY A 21 -29.36 -14.21 -30.44
C GLY A 21 -29.83 -15.58 -29.91
N LEU A 22 -28.92 -16.42 -29.42
CA LEU A 22 -29.22 -17.77 -28.93
C LEU A 22 -29.36 -17.86 -27.40
N ARG A 23 -28.82 -16.87 -26.66
CA ARG A 23 -28.73 -16.92 -25.19
C ARG A 23 -30.08 -17.09 -24.52
N ARG A 24 -31.12 -16.37 -24.97
CA ARG A 24 -32.46 -16.44 -24.36
C ARG A 24 -33.08 -17.83 -24.55
N GLY A 25 -33.08 -18.33 -25.79
CA GLY A 25 -33.64 -19.65 -26.08
C GLY A 25 -32.90 -20.78 -25.37
N LEU A 26 -31.58 -20.66 -25.21
CA LEU A 26 -30.77 -21.62 -24.49
C LEU A 26 -31.07 -21.59 -22.98
N ALA A 27 -31.18 -20.41 -22.39
CA ALA A 27 -31.56 -20.24 -20.99
C ALA A 27 -32.98 -20.77 -20.71
N ASP A 28 -33.94 -20.45 -21.57
CA ASP A 28 -35.32 -20.95 -21.46
C ASP A 28 -35.37 -22.49 -21.55
N HIS A 29 -34.55 -23.09 -22.44
CA HIS A 29 -34.47 -24.54 -22.56
C HIS A 29 -33.84 -25.19 -21.33
N LEU A 30 -32.74 -24.65 -20.81
CA LEU A 30 -32.11 -25.16 -19.59
C LEU A 30 -33.04 -25.05 -18.37
N ALA A 31 -33.91 -24.05 -18.33
CA ALA A 31 -34.92 -23.93 -17.28
C ALA A 31 -36.09 -24.93 -17.46
N GLY A 32 -36.40 -25.32 -18.70
CA GLY A 32 -37.54 -26.19 -19.03
C GLY A 32 -37.21 -27.68 -19.21
N CYS A 33 -35.95 -28.04 -19.46
CA CYS A 33 -35.53 -29.40 -19.78
C CYS A 33 -34.57 -29.96 -18.71
N PRO A 34 -35.03 -30.89 -17.85
CA PRO A 34 -34.21 -31.41 -16.76
C PRO A 34 -33.02 -32.26 -17.24
N LEU A 35 -33.09 -32.85 -18.44
CA LEU A 35 -31.99 -33.62 -19.01
C LEU A 35 -30.80 -32.72 -19.37
N CYS A 36 -31.06 -31.65 -20.13
CA CYS A 36 -30.01 -30.71 -20.51
C CYS A 36 -29.48 -29.92 -19.29
N GLU A 37 -30.33 -29.63 -18.30
CA GLU A 37 -29.89 -29.04 -17.02
C GLU A 37 -28.92 -29.97 -16.28
N ALA A 38 -29.24 -31.26 -16.19
CA ALA A 38 -28.40 -32.24 -15.52
C ALA A 38 -27.04 -32.40 -16.22
N GLU A 39 -27.02 -32.40 -17.55
CA GLU A 39 -25.78 -32.42 -18.33
C GLU A 39 -24.94 -31.16 -18.13
N PHE A 40 -25.58 -29.98 -18.16
CA PHE A 40 -24.88 -28.73 -17.89
C PHE A 40 -24.32 -28.68 -16.47
N ALA A 41 -25.07 -29.20 -15.49
CA ALA A 41 -24.59 -29.33 -14.11
C ALA A 41 -23.39 -30.28 -13.99
N ALA A 42 -23.37 -31.39 -14.75
CA ALA A 42 -22.21 -32.28 -14.80
C ALA A 42 -20.98 -31.59 -15.41
N LEU A 43 -21.16 -30.84 -16.50
CA LEU A 43 -20.09 -30.07 -17.12
C LEU A 43 -19.50 -29.02 -16.17
N ARG A 44 -20.35 -28.28 -15.45
CA ARG A 44 -19.92 -27.31 -14.43
C ARG A 44 -19.14 -27.95 -13.28
N LYS A 45 -19.53 -29.15 -12.85
CA LYS A 45 -18.81 -29.90 -11.81
C LYS A 45 -17.42 -30.33 -12.30
N LEU A 46 -17.32 -30.77 -13.55
CA LEU A 46 -16.05 -31.14 -14.16
C LEU A 46 -15.11 -29.93 -14.25
N ASP A 47 -15.60 -28.79 -14.77
CA ASP A 47 -14.85 -27.55 -14.86
C ASP A 47 -14.35 -27.07 -13.48
N ALA A 48 -15.23 -27.08 -12.48
CA ALA A 48 -14.84 -26.72 -11.11
C ALA A 48 -13.79 -27.66 -10.51
N ALA A 49 -13.85 -28.97 -10.82
CA ALA A 49 -12.85 -29.93 -10.38
C ALA A 49 -11.50 -29.70 -11.06
N LEU A 50 -11.51 -29.39 -12.37
CA LEU A 50 -10.30 -29.06 -13.13
C LEU A 50 -9.66 -27.75 -12.63
N GLY A 51 -10.47 -26.75 -12.29
CA GLY A 51 -10.00 -25.47 -11.76
C GLY A 51 -9.33 -25.55 -10.39
N GLN A 52 -9.51 -26.65 -9.65
CA GLN A 52 -8.85 -26.87 -8.35
C GLN A 52 -7.43 -27.46 -8.48
N LEU A 53 -7.03 -27.89 -9.67
CA LEU A 53 -5.68 -28.43 -9.85
C LEU A 53 -4.65 -27.29 -9.79
N GLU A 54 -3.77 -27.37 -8.79
CA GLU A 54 -2.63 -26.47 -8.70
C GLU A 54 -1.62 -26.80 -9.81
N THR A 55 -1.47 -25.88 -10.75
CA THR A 55 -0.40 -25.93 -11.76
C THR A 55 0.57 -24.78 -11.50
N PRO A 56 1.89 -25.04 -11.42
CA PRO A 56 2.86 -24.00 -11.15
C PRO A 56 2.85 -23.00 -12.32
N ALA A 57 2.49 -21.75 -12.02
CA ALA A 57 2.56 -20.68 -13.00
C ALA A 57 4.03 -20.40 -13.39
N PRO A 58 4.30 -20.02 -14.66
CA PRO A 58 5.64 -19.59 -15.07
C PRO A 58 6.15 -18.45 -14.19
N ARG A 59 7.41 -18.52 -13.74
CA ARG A 59 8.03 -17.55 -12.80
C ARG A 59 7.86 -16.09 -13.23
N ASP A 60 7.85 -15.83 -14.55
CA ASP A 60 7.76 -14.48 -15.11
C ASP A 60 6.33 -14.00 -15.39
N LEU A 61 5.31 -14.85 -15.24
CA LEU A 61 3.94 -14.52 -15.62
C LEU A 61 3.44 -13.28 -14.87
N ALA A 62 3.62 -13.27 -13.54
CA ALA A 62 3.18 -12.16 -12.70
C ALA A 62 3.87 -10.83 -13.08
N ALA A 63 5.16 -10.87 -13.44
CA ALA A 63 5.89 -9.70 -13.90
C ALA A 63 5.38 -9.22 -15.28
N LYS A 64 5.13 -10.15 -16.21
CA LYS A 64 4.58 -9.84 -17.54
C LYS A 64 3.18 -9.22 -17.45
N VAL A 65 2.30 -9.75 -16.60
CA VAL A 65 0.94 -9.21 -16.37
C VAL A 65 1.02 -7.80 -15.79
N ARG A 66 1.80 -7.58 -14.73
CA ARG A 66 1.96 -6.26 -14.11
C ARG A 66 2.47 -5.18 -15.08
N ARG A 67 3.32 -5.55 -16.03
CA ARG A 67 3.83 -4.61 -17.04
C ARG A 67 2.78 -4.21 -18.08
N ARG A 68 1.77 -5.04 -18.33
CA ARG A 68 0.70 -4.79 -19.31
C ARG A 68 -0.52 -4.09 -18.70
N LEU A 69 -0.69 -4.16 -17.38
CA LEU A 69 -1.75 -3.45 -16.69
C LEU A 69 -1.51 -1.94 -16.78
N PRO A 70 -2.55 -1.13 -17.07
CA PRO A 70 -2.44 0.32 -17.02
C PRO A 70 -2.04 0.73 -15.60
N ARG A 71 -1.03 1.59 -15.48
CA ARG A 71 -0.72 2.19 -14.17
C ARG A 71 -1.87 3.11 -13.78
N PRO A 72 -2.38 3.01 -12.54
CA PRO A 72 -3.36 3.98 -12.07
C PRO A 72 -2.72 5.37 -12.13
N ALA A 73 -3.36 6.30 -12.86
CA ALA A 73 -2.94 7.68 -12.86
C ALA A 73 -3.18 8.24 -11.45
N ARG A 74 -2.11 8.47 -10.69
CA ARG A 74 -2.23 9.10 -9.38
C ARG A 74 -2.70 10.55 -9.59
N PRO A 75 -3.86 10.96 -9.05
CA PRO A 75 -4.34 12.31 -9.27
C PRO A 75 -3.40 13.27 -8.54
N TRP A 76 -2.75 14.16 -9.29
CA TRP A 76 -1.86 15.22 -8.79
C TRP A 76 -2.47 16.02 -7.61
N ARG A 77 -3.80 16.14 -7.58
CA ARG A 77 -4.59 16.73 -6.49
C ARG A 77 -4.32 16.12 -5.12
N GLN A 78 -4.05 14.82 -5.02
CA GLN A 78 -3.71 14.17 -3.75
C GLN A 78 -2.34 14.61 -3.23
N SER A 79 -1.38 14.81 -4.13
CA SER A 79 -0.05 15.33 -3.76
C SER A 79 -0.11 16.80 -3.37
N LEU A 80 -0.95 17.58 -4.06
CA LEU A 80 -1.18 18.98 -3.75
C LEU A 80 -1.90 19.16 -2.39
N ALA A 81 -2.89 18.32 -2.09
CA ALA A 81 -3.59 18.34 -0.82
C ALA A 81 -2.66 18.01 0.36
N LEU A 82 -1.79 17.00 0.21
CA LEU A 82 -0.79 16.66 1.23
C LEU A 82 0.18 17.82 1.46
N ALA A 83 0.70 18.43 0.38
CA ALA A 83 1.61 19.57 0.47
C ALA A 83 0.95 20.77 1.15
N ALA A 84 -0.31 21.07 0.81
CA ALA A 84 -1.08 22.15 1.44
C ALA A 84 -1.30 21.90 2.95
N CYS A 85 -1.65 20.67 3.35
CA CYS A 85 -1.81 20.33 4.76
C CYS A 85 -0.50 20.49 5.55
N LEU A 86 0.63 20.03 5.00
CA LEU A 86 1.94 20.20 5.63
C LEU A 86 2.31 21.69 5.75
N ALA A 87 2.12 22.47 4.68
CA ALA A 87 2.42 23.91 4.69
C ALA A 87 1.55 24.67 5.69
N LEU A 88 0.24 24.37 5.73
CA LEU A 88 -0.70 24.96 6.71
C LEU A 88 -0.32 24.58 8.14
N GLY A 89 0.00 23.31 8.40
CA GLY A 89 0.44 22.85 9.71
C GLY A 89 1.70 23.55 10.20
N ILE A 90 2.71 23.69 9.33
CA ILE A 90 3.95 24.41 9.65
C ILE A 90 3.66 25.90 9.90
N PHE A 91 2.84 26.53 9.07
CA PHE A 91 2.50 27.97 9.18
C PHE A 91 1.71 28.28 10.45
N LEU A 92 0.67 27.49 10.74
CA LEU A 92 -0.15 27.61 11.94
C LEU A 92 0.68 27.31 13.19
N GLY A 93 1.49 26.25 13.16
CA GLY A 93 2.40 25.91 14.26
C GLY A 93 3.39 27.03 14.56
N SER A 94 4.07 27.55 13.54
CA SER A 94 5.06 28.64 13.69
C SER A 94 4.42 29.93 14.21
N SER A 95 3.23 30.28 13.71
CA SER A 95 2.50 31.48 14.15
C SER A 95 2.06 31.39 15.62
N LEU A 96 1.64 30.20 16.05
CA LEU A 96 1.18 29.97 17.42
C LEU A 96 2.37 29.95 18.40
N THR A 97 3.51 29.36 18.00
CA THR A 97 4.75 29.39 18.78
C THR A 97 5.24 30.82 19.01
N GLY A 98 5.23 31.68 17.98
CA GLY A 98 5.61 33.10 18.15
C GLY A 98 4.70 33.90 19.09
N THR A 99 3.43 33.47 19.25
CA THR A 99 2.44 34.17 20.08
C THR A 99 2.43 33.68 21.53
N LEU A 100 2.58 32.37 21.75
CA LEU A 100 2.51 31.74 23.08
C LEU A 100 3.87 31.57 23.75
N TYR A 101 4.96 31.54 22.98
CA TYR A 101 6.33 31.50 23.47
C TYR A 101 7.09 32.73 22.93
N PRO A 102 6.86 33.93 23.49
CA PRO A 102 7.72 35.07 23.18
C PRO A 102 9.15 34.71 23.60
N VAL A 103 10.04 34.57 22.63
CA VAL A 103 11.47 34.36 22.88
C VAL A 103 11.95 35.55 23.72
N PRO A 104 12.44 35.35 24.95
CA PRO A 104 12.90 36.45 25.79
C PRO A 104 14.07 37.15 25.09
N ALA A 105 13.99 38.48 24.99
CA ALA A 105 14.89 39.33 24.22
C ALA A 105 16.39 39.21 24.57
N HIS A 106 16.76 38.49 25.64
CA HIS A 106 18.16 38.21 25.98
C HIS A 106 18.88 37.30 24.96
N LEU A 107 18.15 36.64 24.05
CA LEU A 107 18.75 35.84 22.97
C LEU A 107 18.89 36.62 21.64
N ASN A 108 18.39 37.85 21.55
CA ASN A 108 18.56 38.69 20.34
C ASN A 108 19.99 39.22 20.15
N GLY A 109 20.91 38.91 21.08
CA GLY A 109 22.34 39.19 20.95
C GLY A 109 23.16 38.06 20.33
N ILE A 110 22.56 36.91 19.98
CA ILE A 110 23.30 35.79 19.39
C ILE A 110 23.32 35.94 17.87
N THR A 111 23.99 36.99 17.41
CA THR A 111 24.51 37.04 16.04
C THR A 111 25.82 36.26 16.03
N HIS A 112 25.82 35.06 15.43
CA HIS A 112 27.02 34.36 14.99
C HIS A 112 28.11 34.17 16.08
N GLU A 113 27.87 33.31 17.05
CA GLU A 113 28.97 32.58 17.67
C GLU A 113 28.52 31.15 17.92
N GLU A 114 29.11 30.28 17.10
CA GLU A 114 29.37 28.84 17.20
C GLU A 114 28.54 27.96 18.14
N ASN A 115 28.38 26.69 17.72
CA ASN A 115 28.03 25.56 18.58
C ASN A 115 29.02 25.42 19.75
N SER A 116 28.96 26.31 20.74
CA SER A 116 29.75 26.20 21.96
C SER A 116 29.10 25.13 22.83
N LEU A 117 29.72 23.96 22.86
CA LEU A 117 29.45 22.85 23.78
C LEU A 117 29.63 23.23 25.27
N GLU A 118 29.88 24.51 25.58
CA GLU A 118 30.14 25.03 26.92
C GLU A 118 28.91 25.08 27.83
N ILE A 119 27.70 24.94 27.28
CA ILE A 119 26.48 24.71 28.10
C ILE A 119 26.57 23.41 28.93
N PHE A 120 27.46 22.47 28.56
CA PHE A 120 27.67 21.22 29.29
C PHE A 120 28.87 21.25 30.26
N GLN A 121 29.55 22.39 30.44
CA GLN A 121 30.76 22.44 31.28
C GLN A 121 30.50 22.53 32.78
N ASP A 122 29.31 22.92 33.22
CA ASP A 122 28.94 22.83 34.64
C ASP A 122 28.37 21.45 34.96
N TYR A 123 29.28 20.49 35.13
CA TYR A 123 28.89 19.18 35.61
C TYR A 123 28.61 19.23 37.12
N PRO A 124 27.42 18.82 37.59
CA PRO A 124 27.10 18.86 39.01
C PRO A 124 28.07 17.95 39.78
N GLN A 125 28.60 18.48 40.88
CA GLN A 125 29.54 17.77 41.75
C GLN A 125 28.94 16.43 42.21
N GLY A 126 29.65 15.33 41.96
CA GLY A 126 29.21 13.96 42.30
C GLY A 126 28.54 13.16 41.18
N SER A 127 28.51 13.68 39.95
CA SER A 127 27.98 12.94 38.81
C SER A 127 29.10 12.11 38.11
N LEU A 128 28.76 11.18 37.22
CA LEU A 128 29.68 10.19 36.61
C LEU A 128 30.83 10.75 35.75
N GLY A 129 30.61 11.85 35.03
CA GLY A 129 31.57 12.53 34.15
C GLY A 129 32.68 13.27 34.86
N GLY A 130 32.45 13.76 36.09
CA GLY A 130 33.50 14.33 36.94
C GLY A 130 34.47 13.26 37.43
N ALA A 131 33.97 12.07 37.75
CA ALA A 131 34.80 10.93 38.15
C ALA A 131 35.67 10.37 37.00
N PHE A 132 35.28 10.58 35.74
CA PHE A 132 36.06 10.13 34.58
C PHE A 132 37.21 11.07 34.20
N LEU A 133 37.09 12.37 34.50
CA LEU A 133 38.16 13.34 34.21
C LEU A 133 39.25 13.32 35.29
N ASP A 134 38.90 13.00 36.54
CA ASP A 134 39.84 12.85 37.66
C ASP A 134 40.81 11.65 37.47
N GLN A 135 40.38 10.61 36.73
CA GLN A 135 41.24 9.45 36.44
C GLN A 135 42.27 9.70 35.31
N GLY A 136 42.27 10.88 34.68
CA GLY A 136 43.17 11.21 33.57
C GLY A 136 44.49 11.88 33.97
N GLU A 137 44.64 12.37 35.21
CA GLU A 137 45.82 13.13 35.64
C GLU A 137 46.83 12.32 36.47
N GLU A 138 46.54 11.07 36.88
CA GLU A 138 47.48 10.28 37.69
C GLU A 138 48.49 9.43 36.90
N ASP A 139 48.39 9.33 35.56
CA ASP A 139 49.26 8.45 34.74
C ASP A 139 50.26 9.20 33.83
N VAL A 140 50.76 10.37 34.26
CA VAL A 140 51.96 11.00 33.66
C VAL A 140 52.86 11.58 34.75
N SER A 141 53.66 10.75 35.42
CA SER A 141 55.06 11.04 35.79
C SER A 141 55.71 9.92 36.61
N ALA A 142 56.85 9.45 36.09
CA ALA A 142 57.95 8.69 36.74
C ALA A 142 57.78 7.18 36.92
#